data_AF-A0A1V6QDM1-F1
#
_entry.id   AF-A0A1V6QDM1-F1
#
_cell.length_a   1.000
_cell.length_b   1.000
_cell.length_c   1.000
_cell.angle_alpha   90.00
_cell.angle_beta   90.00
_cell.angle_gamma   90.00
#
_symmetry.space_group_name_H-M   'P 1'
#
loop_
_entity.id
_entity.type
_entity.pdbx_description
1 polymer ?
#
loop_
_entity_poly.entity_id
_entity_poly.type
_entity_poly.pdbx_seq_one_letter_code
_entity_poly.pdbx_strand_id
1 'polypeptide(L)'
;MFNWAVLLLWAITAEAVSPESLSSDISILIHNDLLETQSPLADSGVLVLDARPWKEATESCQKLGESLWGAHSDFKDIQHDLEYLICQGKYLQNQRFWTSTRKASTIDANGHINTASANARLPVLCTQSAPHSNKTFQDRNPKWRVTVHSNNEYLTGFRDRFSFRFQGIRYAKQPRRWEYAQLYKGSGKKTSALNYGPACAQGTMPGSEDCLFLNVWTPYLPNSSRIKKKNLKPVMLWIHGGAFTGGTGSDSTFDGTNLASRGDVVVVTINYRLATLGFLALDNGETNGNYGLADQTTALEWVRRNIQDFGGDPDRVTIFGQSAGAASVRALLASPKARGNFAASIMESNLGGLAYGTTYSSYYTIPEEMEAVGNAILAETNCTHAVSQLECLRALPTSTITGLSTLARYLVVDGVYLDRPELDLRNASSTANVPLMIGTMRDDGAAMIGYPVPGETIQTFLNESGLPESIAPSPLFPIPSTANATLDIFNTTARVATDAMFRCVDEATAYAGIENIIFPEIFYYEFNRSYQMPDWSPNAPVCNAPITKEYPNGDPTQEYFKCHSGELYYVFGTILRQGLPLRDKFDLPFAQYVLDSWAAFATYYSPTPDIGFLKARGKVNMVFGHIVIFCNLPL
;
A
#
# COMPACT_ATOMS: atom_id res chain seq x y z
N MET A 1 -54.07 25.78 -29.79
CA MET A 1 -53.07 24.93 -30.47
C MET A 1 -51.70 25.59 -30.34
N PHE A 2 -50.92 25.22 -29.33
CA PHE A 2 -49.51 25.60 -29.24
C PHE A 2 -48.75 24.34 -28.87
N ASN A 3 -47.93 23.86 -29.81
CA ASN A 3 -47.23 22.60 -29.74
C ASN A 3 -45.80 22.90 -29.26
N TRP A 4 -45.49 22.56 -28.00
CA TRP A 4 -44.11 22.56 -27.50
C TRP A 4 -43.54 21.17 -27.69
N ALA A 5 -42.71 21.01 -28.73
CA ALA A 5 -41.91 19.81 -28.91
C ALA A 5 -40.75 19.83 -27.91
N VAL A 6 -40.81 18.95 -26.91
CA VAL A 6 -39.69 18.65 -26.02
C VAL A 6 -38.69 17.78 -26.81
N LEU A 7 -37.57 18.38 -27.20
CA LEU A 7 -36.39 17.66 -27.67
C LEU A 7 -35.75 16.95 -26.47
N LEU A 8 -36.10 15.68 -26.28
CA LEU A 8 -35.34 14.76 -25.45
C LEU A 8 -34.00 14.47 -26.14
N LEU A 9 -32.97 15.25 -25.78
CA LEU A 9 -31.57 14.87 -25.98
C LEU A 9 -31.30 13.65 -25.12
N TRP A 10 -31.42 12.46 -25.71
CA TRP A 10 -30.81 11.26 -25.16
C TRP A 10 -29.30 11.49 -25.14
N ALA A 11 -28.75 11.82 -23.96
CA ALA A 11 -27.34 11.67 -23.71
C ALA A 11 -27.03 10.17 -23.86
N ILE A 12 -26.56 9.77 -25.05
CA ILE A 12 -25.91 8.48 -25.25
C ILE A 12 -24.75 8.49 -24.27
N THR A 13 -24.90 7.78 -23.16
CA THR A 13 -23.78 7.55 -22.26
C THR A 13 -22.81 6.69 -23.05
N ALA A 14 -21.75 7.32 -23.58
CA ALA A 14 -20.69 6.58 -24.23
C ALA A 14 -20.18 5.56 -23.21
N GLU A 15 -20.25 4.29 -23.58
CA GLU A 15 -19.74 3.20 -22.76
C GLU A 15 -18.25 3.44 -22.51
N ALA A 16 -17.81 3.31 -21.26
CA ALA A 16 -16.42 3.58 -20.90
C ALA A 16 -15.49 2.65 -21.69
N VAL A 17 -14.33 3.17 -22.08
CA VAL A 17 -13.38 2.43 -22.94
C VAL A 17 -12.79 1.25 -22.17
N SER A 18 -12.57 0.13 -22.85
CA SER A 18 -11.89 -1.03 -22.29
C SER A 18 -10.77 -1.52 -23.20
N PRO A 19 -9.79 -2.27 -22.68
CA PRO A 19 -8.82 -2.97 -23.51
C PRO A 19 -9.46 -3.85 -24.61
N GLU A 20 -10.61 -4.46 -24.32
CA GLU A 20 -11.38 -5.28 -25.26
C GLU A 20 -11.99 -4.43 -26.36
N SER A 21 -12.64 -3.31 -26.02
CA SER A 21 -13.29 -2.44 -27.01
C SER A 21 -12.29 -1.73 -27.94
N LEU A 22 -11.04 -1.57 -27.49
CA LEU A 22 -9.92 -1.14 -28.34
C LEU A 22 -9.23 -2.30 -29.05
N SER A 23 -9.49 -3.56 -28.69
CA SER A 23 -8.70 -4.71 -29.11
C SER A 23 -7.19 -4.50 -28.90
N SER A 24 -6.84 -3.92 -27.74
CA SER A 24 -5.50 -3.46 -27.41
C SER A 24 -5.26 -3.52 -25.91
N ASP A 25 -4.04 -3.83 -25.50
CA ASP A 25 -3.57 -3.41 -24.18
C ASP A 25 -3.54 -1.87 -24.08
N ILE A 26 -3.63 -1.33 -22.87
CA ILE A 26 -3.50 0.11 -22.60
C ILE A 26 -2.45 0.32 -21.52
N SER A 27 -1.38 1.06 -21.82
CA SER A 27 -0.36 1.43 -20.83
C SER A 27 -0.32 2.94 -20.66
N ILE A 28 -0.20 3.44 -19.43
CA ILE A 28 0.20 4.82 -19.16
C ILE A 28 1.71 4.83 -19.01
N LEU A 29 2.39 5.66 -19.78
CA LEU A 29 3.79 5.98 -19.57
C LEU A 29 3.91 7.45 -19.21
N ILE A 30 4.63 7.69 -18.14
CA ILE A 30 4.89 9.03 -17.66
C ILE A 30 6.14 9.02 -16.79
N HIS A 31 6.96 10.04 -16.95
CA HIS A 31 8.06 10.31 -16.05
C HIS A 31 7.53 10.81 -14.70
N ASN A 32 7.46 9.91 -13.71
CA ASN A 32 7.05 10.26 -12.36
C ASN A 32 8.28 10.48 -11.47
N ASP A 33 8.66 11.75 -11.31
CA ASP A 33 9.75 12.22 -10.46
C ASP A 33 9.29 12.56 -9.02
N LEU A 34 8.03 12.30 -8.67
CA LEU A 34 7.39 12.66 -7.40
C LEU A 34 7.25 14.18 -7.16
N LEU A 35 7.46 15.03 -8.19
CA LEU A 35 7.18 16.47 -8.12
C LEU A 35 5.72 16.83 -8.46
N GLU A 36 4.90 15.85 -8.83
CA GLU A 36 3.49 16.04 -9.17
C GLU A 36 3.33 17.11 -10.28
N THR A 37 2.48 18.12 -10.06
CA THR A 37 2.29 19.25 -11.00
C THR A 37 3.46 20.23 -11.04
N GLN A 38 4.43 20.11 -10.14
CA GLN A 38 5.63 20.96 -10.10
C GLN A 38 6.76 20.44 -11.01
N SER A 39 6.61 19.22 -11.55
CA SER A 39 7.59 18.66 -12.47
C SER A 39 7.66 19.48 -13.76
N PRO A 40 8.85 19.75 -14.32
CA PRO A 40 8.96 20.29 -15.68
C PRO A 40 8.40 19.33 -16.73
N LEU A 41 8.22 18.05 -16.38
CA LEU A 41 7.66 16.99 -17.21
C LEU A 41 6.21 16.65 -16.83
N ALA A 42 5.52 17.49 -16.04
CA ALA A 42 4.17 17.21 -15.53
C ALA A 42 3.11 16.95 -16.62
N ASP A 43 3.36 17.41 -17.86
CA ASP A 43 2.47 17.22 -19.02
C ASP A 43 3.00 16.20 -20.06
N SER A 44 4.12 15.53 -19.78
CA SER A 44 4.84 14.67 -20.74
C SER A 44 4.23 13.29 -20.98
N GLY A 45 3.15 12.88 -20.31
CA GLY A 45 2.66 11.49 -20.40
C GLY A 45 2.08 11.07 -21.75
N VAL A 46 2.12 9.76 -22.03
CA VAL A 46 1.50 9.11 -23.20
C VAL A 46 0.73 7.85 -22.82
N LEU A 47 -0.30 7.54 -23.60
CA LEU A 47 -0.90 6.21 -23.63
C LEU A 47 -0.29 5.39 -24.76
N VAL A 48 0.04 4.13 -24.49
CA VAL A 48 0.56 3.20 -25.49
C VAL A 48 -0.46 2.12 -25.80
N LEU A 49 -0.77 1.97 -27.09
CA LEU A 49 -1.66 0.93 -27.61
C LEU A 49 -0.92 -0.02 -28.58
N ASP A 50 -1.47 -1.22 -28.74
CA ASP A 50 -0.99 -2.27 -29.63
C ASP A 50 -1.00 -1.85 -31.10
N ALA A 51 -0.12 -2.51 -31.86
CA ALA A 51 0.12 -2.19 -33.25
C ALA A 51 -1.11 -2.31 -34.16
N ARG A 52 -1.40 -1.23 -34.89
CA ARG A 52 -2.56 -1.11 -35.81
C ARG A 52 -2.30 -0.13 -36.96
N PRO A 53 -3.13 -0.12 -38.01
CA PRO A 53 -3.10 0.90 -39.07
C PRO A 53 -3.32 2.32 -38.54
N TRP A 54 -2.80 3.33 -39.25
CA TRP A 54 -2.83 4.74 -38.81
C TRP A 54 -4.24 5.29 -38.58
N LYS A 55 -5.21 4.89 -39.42
CA LYS A 55 -6.61 5.33 -39.27
C LYS A 55 -7.22 4.79 -37.97
N GLU A 56 -7.08 3.49 -37.73
CA GLU A 56 -7.53 2.84 -36.49
C GLU A 56 -6.81 3.40 -35.26
N ALA A 57 -5.53 3.74 -35.38
CA ALA A 57 -4.74 4.39 -34.32
C ALA A 57 -5.38 5.71 -33.89
N THR A 58 -5.74 6.57 -34.85
CA THR A 58 -6.39 7.86 -34.60
C THR A 58 -7.75 7.68 -33.92
N GLU A 59 -8.57 6.76 -34.43
CA GLU A 59 -9.89 6.45 -33.86
C GLU A 59 -9.78 5.89 -32.43
N SER A 60 -8.73 5.11 -32.14
CA SER A 60 -8.51 4.53 -30.81
C SER A 60 -8.11 5.59 -29.77
N CYS A 61 -7.24 6.53 -30.13
CA CYS A 61 -6.95 7.66 -29.26
C CYS A 61 -8.20 8.51 -29.01
N GLN A 62 -9.01 8.77 -30.05
CA GLN A 62 -10.25 9.53 -29.91
C GLN A 62 -11.26 8.86 -28.97
N LYS A 63 -11.40 7.52 -29.02
CA LYS A 63 -12.22 6.78 -28.07
C LYS A 63 -11.78 7.00 -26.62
N LEU A 64 -10.47 7.07 -26.37
CA LEU A 64 -9.88 7.36 -25.06
C LEU A 64 -10.04 8.83 -24.62
N GLY A 65 -10.66 9.68 -25.44
CA GLY A 65 -10.74 11.13 -25.22
C GLY A 65 -9.43 11.87 -25.50
N GLU A 66 -8.54 11.27 -26.31
CA GLU A 66 -7.19 11.73 -26.60
C GLU A 66 -6.96 11.92 -28.11
N SER A 67 -5.81 12.45 -28.48
CA SER A 67 -5.33 12.52 -29.86
C SER A 67 -4.06 11.69 -30.03
N LEU A 68 -3.65 11.44 -31.28
CA LEU A 68 -2.30 10.95 -31.54
C LEU A 68 -1.29 11.96 -31.00
N TRP A 69 -0.22 11.46 -30.37
CA TRP A 69 0.82 12.29 -29.77
C TRP A 69 1.68 12.98 -30.85
N GLY A 70 2.16 14.21 -30.59
CA GLY A 70 3.22 14.88 -31.36
C GLY A 70 2.88 16.19 -32.08
N ALA A 71 1.63 16.67 -32.11
CA ALA A 71 1.29 17.91 -32.82
C ALA A 71 1.86 19.18 -32.15
N HIS A 72 2.02 19.15 -30.83
CA HIS A 72 2.44 20.27 -29.99
C HIS A 72 3.34 19.81 -28.83
N SER A 73 4.10 18.74 -29.02
CA SER A 73 4.90 18.09 -27.97
C SER A 73 6.37 17.99 -28.37
N ASP A 74 7.30 18.15 -27.42
CA ASP A 74 8.73 17.90 -27.65
C ASP A 74 9.01 16.41 -27.42
N PHE A 75 9.80 15.79 -28.29
CA PHE A 75 10.24 14.41 -28.09
C PHE A 75 11.02 14.23 -26.78
N LYS A 76 11.77 15.25 -26.36
CA LYS A 76 12.52 15.23 -25.10
C LYS A 76 11.63 14.95 -23.89
N ASP A 77 10.35 15.33 -23.98
CA ASP A 77 9.38 15.11 -22.91
C ASP A 77 9.11 13.61 -22.70
N ILE A 78 9.11 12.80 -23.77
CA ILE A 78 8.77 11.37 -23.74
C ILE A 78 9.96 10.44 -23.97
N GLN A 79 11.16 10.98 -24.13
CA GLN A 79 12.34 10.21 -24.48
C GLN A 79 12.59 9.08 -23.46
N HIS A 80 12.61 9.42 -22.18
CA HIS A 80 12.81 8.44 -21.10
C HIS A 80 11.69 7.40 -21.05
N ASP A 81 10.45 7.78 -21.35
CA ASP A 81 9.33 6.83 -21.39
C ASP A 81 9.49 5.80 -22.51
N LEU A 82 10.05 6.19 -23.67
CA LEU A 82 10.33 5.27 -24.77
C LEU A 82 11.59 4.42 -24.52
N GLU A 83 12.65 5.00 -23.96
CA GLU A 83 13.85 4.29 -23.51
C GLU A 83 13.49 3.22 -22.48
N TYR A 84 12.57 3.54 -21.57
CA TYR A 84 12.01 2.62 -20.60
C TYR A 84 11.34 1.40 -21.25
N LEU A 85 10.50 1.60 -22.26
CA LEU A 85 9.89 0.47 -22.96
C LEU A 85 10.90 -0.47 -23.63
N ILE A 86 12.03 0.07 -24.09
CA ILE A 86 13.13 -0.70 -24.66
C ILE A 86 13.87 -1.44 -23.55
N CYS A 87 14.13 -0.79 -22.41
CA CYS A 87 14.72 -1.40 -21.22
C CYS A 87 13.88 -2.58 -20.71
N GLN A 88 12.55 -2.49 -20.76
CA GLN A 88 11.64 -3.59 -20.42
C GLN A 88 11.63 -4.72 -21.46
N GLY A 89 12.36 -4.59 -22.57
CA GLY A 89 12.33 -5.54 -23.68
C GLY A 89 10.98 -5.61 -24.40
N LYS A 90 10.10 -4.61 -24.21
CA LYS A 90 8.79 -4.55 -24.87
C LYS A 90 8.91 -4.21 -26.35
N TYR A 91 9.91 -3.38 -26.69
CA TYR A 91 10.20 -2.92 -28.04
C TYR A 91 11.71 -2.89 -28.33
N LEU A 92 12.08 -2.93 -29.60
CA LEU A 92 13.46 -2.76 -30.06
C LEU A 92 13.83 -1.26 -30.18
N GLN A 93 15.12 -0.92 -30.19
CA GLN A 93 15.60 0.46 -30.33
C GLN A 93 15.07 1.17 -31.58
N ASN A 94 14.90 0.43 -32.68
CA ASN A 94 14.38 0.95 -33.95
C ASN A 94 12.85 0.86 -34.07
N GLN A 95 12.14 0.55 -32.98
CA GLN A 95 10.69 0.51 -32.98
C GLN A 95 10.14 1.89 -33.34
N ARG A 96 9.21 1.90 -34.29
CA ARG A 96 8.49 3.10 -34.70
C ARG A 96 7.08 3.10 -34.12
N PHE A 97 6.61 4.26 -33.70
CA PHE A 97 5.29 4.48 -33.14
C PHE A 97 4.52 5.51 -33.97
N TRP A 98 3.20 5.38 -34.08
CA TRP A 98 2.36 6.37 -34.75
C TRP A 98 2.33 7.70 -34.00
N THR A 99 2.44 8.81 -34.76
CA THR A 99 2.35 10.18 -34.25
C THR A 99 1.46 11.08 -35.11
N SER A 100 1.16 12.29 -34.64
CA SER A 100 0.35 13.29 -35.34
C SER A 100 1.14 14.40 -36.03
N THR A 101 2.48 14.33 -36.08
CA THR A 101 3.31 15.42 -36.66
C THR A 101 3.00 15.66 -38.14
N ARG A 102 2.70 14.59 -38.89
CA ARG A 102 2.13 14.62 -40.25
C ARG A 102 1.18 13.43 -40.44
N LYS A 103 0.40 13.43 -41.53
CA LYS A 103 -0.41 12.25 -41.93
C LYS A 103 0.50 11.02 -42.08
N ALA A 104 0.17 9.93 -41.38
CA ALA A 104 0.95 8.70 -41.35
C ALA A 104 2.44 8.92 -40.98
N SER A 105 2.69 9.83 -40.03
CA SER A 105 4.00 10.05 -39.44
C SER A 105 4.28 9.08 -38.28
N THR A 106 5.55 8.77 -38.09
CA THR A 106 6.04 7.91 -37.02
C THR A 106 7.22 8.52 -36.31
N ILE A 107 7.43 8.19 -35.04
CA ILE A 107 8.63 8.50 -34.29
C ILE A 107 9.32 7.22 -33.82
N ASP A 108 10.65 7.21 -33.77
CA ASP A 108 11.41 6.14 -33.11
C ASP A 108 11.91 6.59 -31.72
N ALA A 109 12.51 5.68 -30.96
CA ALA A 109 13.03 5.99 -29.63
C ALA A 109 14.26 6.91 -29.61
N ASN A 110 14.76 7.34 -30.78
CA ASN A 110 15.82 8.34 -30.90
C ASN A 110 15.26 9.71 -31.35
N GLY A 111 13.92 9.83 -31.48
CA GLY A 111 13.25 11.05 -31.86
C GLY A 111 13.18 11.30 -33.38
N HIS A 112 13.57 10.33 -34.21
CA HIS A 112 13.52 10.51 -35.66
C HIS A 112 12.09 10.39 -36.18
N ILE A 113 11.59 11.50 -36.73
CA ILE A 113 10.29 11.53 -37.40
C ILE A 113 10.44 11.02 -38.84
N ASN A 114 9.66 10.00 -39.17
CA ASN A 114 9.61 9.39 -40.49
C ASN A 114 8.15 9.29 -40.99
N THR A 115 7.97 8.92 -42.24
CA THR A 115 6.66 8.50 -42.77
C THR A 115 6.61 6.98 -42.90
N ALA A 116 5.40 6.43 -42.84
CA ALA A 116 5.14 5.02 -43.10
C ALA A 116 3.88 4.86 -43.96
N SER A 117 3.72 3.70 -44.59
CA SER A 117 2.45 3.34 -45.23
C SER A 117 1.33 3.39 -44.19
N ALA A 118 0.21 4.06 -44.50
CA ALA A 118 -0.92 4.18 -43.57
C ALA A 118 -1.52 2.82 -43.15
N ASN A 119 -1.26 1.77 -43.93
CA ASN A 119 -1.68 0.38 -43.67
C ASN A 119 -0.66 -0.42 -42.85
N ALA A 120 0.53 0.13 -42.57
CA ALA A 120 1.50 -0.52 -41.69
C ALA A 120 0.90 -0.69 -40.29
N ARG A 121 1.26 -1.77 -39.59
CA ARG A 121 0.83 -1.99 -38.21
C ARG A 121 1.95 -1.57 -37.27
N LEU A 122 1.78 -0.43 -36.62
CA LEU A 122 2.75 0.11 -35.66
C LEU A 122 2.05 0.42 -34.33
N PRO A 123 2.73 0.27 -33.19
CA PRO A 123 2.22 0.70 -31.89
C PRO A 123 1.84 2.19 -31.90
N VAL A 124 0.89 2.57 -31.06
CA VAL A 124 0.29 3.91 -31.07
C VAL A 124 0.72 4.67 -29.82
N LEU A 125 1.12 5.94 -30.00
CA LEU A 125 1.22 6.90 -28.91
C LEU A 125 0.02 7.84 -28.98
N CYS A 126 -0.82 7.81 -27.95
CA CYS A 126 -1.84 8.83 -27.73
C CYS A 126 -1.35 9.83 -26.67
N THR A 127 -1.86 11.05 -26.71
CA THR A 127 -1.73 11.98 -25.59
C THR A 127 -2.30 11.36 -24.31
N GLN A 128 -1.80 11.79 -23.15
CA GLN A 128 -2.39 11.50 -21.84
C GLN A 128 -2.69 12.84 -21.17
N SER A 129 -3.91 13.33 -21.35
CA SER A 129 -4.39 14.64 -20.89
C SER A 129 -5.30 14.57 -19.66
N ALA A 130 -5.43 13.41 -19.02
CA ALA A 130 -6.19 13.27 -17.79
C ALA A 130 -5.58 14.16 -16.69
N PRO A 131 -6.41 14.78 -15.85
CA PRO A 131 -5.91 15.71 -14.84
C PRO A 131 -5.10 14.97 -13.76
N HIS A 132 -4.24 15.74 -13.10
CA HIS A 132 -3.55 15.29 -11.89
C HIS A 132 -4.57 15.09 -10.77
N SER A 133 -4.37 14.05 -9.97
CA SER A 133 -5.15 13.81 -8.76
C SER A 133 -4.29 14.02 -7.52
N ASN A 134 -4.91 14.38 -6.40
CA ASN A 134 -4.24 14.61 -5.12
C ASN A 134 -5.16 14.15 -3.97
N LYS A 135 -4.76 14.45 -2.73
CA LYS A 135 -5.56 14.11 -1.53
C LYS A 135 -7.03 14.52 -1.61
N THR A 136 -7.33 15.69 -2.17
CA THR A 136 -8.68 16.30 -2.13
C THR A 136 -9.39 16.33 -3.48
N PHE A 137 -8.70 16.05 -4.59
CA PHE A 137 -9.25 16.15 -5.94
C PHE A 137 -8.94 14.92 -6.79
N GLN A 138 -9.99 14.36 -7.41
CA GLN A 138 -9.92 13.27 -8.40
C GLN A 138 -11.00 13.50 -9.47
N ASP A 139 -10.64 13.54 -10.75
CA ASP A 139 -11.60 13.72 -11.83
C ASP A 139 -12.16 12.37 -12.30
N ARG A 140 -13.47 12.19 -12.13
CA ARG A 140 -14.21 10.96 -12.46
C ARG A 140 -15.16 11.16 -13.64
N ASN A 141 -14.92 12.20 -14.43
CA ASN A 141 -15.68 12.50 -15.65
C ASN A 141 -15.71 11.27 -16.59
N PRO A 142 -16.85 10.96 -17.25
CA PRO A 142 -16.95 9.89 -18.23
C PRO A 142 -15.81 9.83 -19.25
N LYS A 143 -15.22 10.97 -19.64
CA LYS A 143 -14.06 11.04 -20.54
C LYS A 143 -12.86 10.20 -20.07
N TRP A 144 -12.64 10.10 -18.76
CA TRP A 144 -11.49 9.41 -18.17
C TRP A 144 -11.81 8.02 -17.65
N ARG A 145 -13.06 7.56 -17.83
CA ARG A 145 -13.49 6.26 -17.32
C ARG A 145 -12.96 5.13 -18.20
N VAL A 146 -12.58 4.05 -17.52
CA VAL A 146 -12.17 2.80 -18.15
C VAL A 146 -12.92 1.64 -17.52
N THR A 147 -13.21 0.61 -18.31
CA THR A 147 -13.85 -0.61 -17.83
C THR A 147 -12.91 -1.80 -17.96
N VAL A 148 -12.89 -2.66 -16.95
CA VAL A 148 -12.20 -3.95 -16.93
C VAL A 148 -13.23 -5.03 -16.62
N HIS A 149 -13.20 -6.14 -17.35
CA HIS A 149 -13.99 -7.32 -17.01
C HIS A 149 -13.17 -8.22 -16.09
N SER A 150 -13.59 -8.36 -14.83
CA SER A 150 -12.89 -9.17 -13.83
C SER A 150 -13.87 -9.72 -12.80
N ASN A 151 -13.56 -10.90 -12.24
CA ASN A 151 -14.39 -11.58 -11.25
C ASN A 151 -15.87 -11.74 -11.66
N ASN A 152 -16.18 -11.91 -12.95
CA ASN A 152 -17.56 -11.91 -13.47
C ASN A 152 -18.29 -10.56 -13.25
N GLU A 153 -17.61 -9.43 -13.36
CA GLU A 153 -18.18 -8.08 -13.36
C GLU A 153 -17.52 -7.18 -14.41
N TYR A 154 -18.24 -6.16 -14.84
CA TYR A 154 -17.70 -5.07 -15.65
C TYR A 154 -17.43 -3.87 -14.73
N LEU A 155 -16.21 -3.80 -14.20
CA LEU A 155 -15.79 -2.81 -13.22
C LEU A 155 -15.36 -1.53 -13.93
N THR A 156 -16.04 -0.42 -13.64
CA THR A 156 -15.75 0.89 -14.24
C THR A 156 -14.94 1.74 -13.26
N GLY A 157 -13.64 1.87 -13.55
CA GLY A 157 -12.73 2.78 -12.89
C GLY A 157 -12.50 4.06 -13.69
N PHE A 158 -11.40 4.76 -13.41
CA PHE A 158 -10.97 5.95 -14.14
C PHE A 158 -9.45 6.03 -14.17
N ARG A 159 -8.90 6.86 -15.07
CA ARG A 159 -7.47 7.19 -15.08
C ARG A 159 -7.26 8.63 -14.66
N ASP A 160 -6.19 8.87 -13.91
CA ASP A 160 -5.61 10.20 -13.77
C ASP A 160 -4.37 10.32 -14.67
N ARG A 161 -3.56 11.36 -14.42
CA ARG A 161 -2.32 11.58 -15.17
C ARG A 161 -1.32 10.42 -15.04
N PHE A 162 -1.31 9.70 -13.92
CA PHE A 162 -0.25 8.74 -13.56
C PHE A 162 -0.67 7.28 -13.59
N SER A 163 -1.96 6.98 -13.39
CA SER A 163 -2.43 5.62 -13.09
C SER A 163 -3.89 5.39 -13.49
N PHE A 164 -4.22 4.14 -13.80
CA PHE A 164 -5.60 3.66 -13.75
C PHE A 164 -5.98 3.31 -12.31
N ARG A 165 -7.22 3.64 -11.92
CA ARG A 165 -7.71 3.54 -10.55
C ARG A 165 -9.07 2.87 -10.51
N PHE A 166 -9.19 1.86 -9.64
CA PHE A 166 -10.43 1.16 -9.37
C PHE A 166 -10.61 1.12 -7.85
N GLN A 167 -11.57 1.90 -7.34
CA GLN A 167 -11.80 2.10 -5.92
C GLN A 167 -13.06 1.34 -5.50
N GLY A 168 -13.05 0.75 -4.30
CA GLY A 168 -14.23 0.12 -3.73
C GLY A 168 -14.66 -1.17 -4.44
N ILE A 169 -13.71 -1.99 -4.90
CA ILE A 169 -14.01 -3.32 -5.46
C ILE A 169 -14.30 -4.26 -4.30
N ARG A 170 -15.45 -4.95 -4.34
CA ARG A 170 -15.81 -5.93 -3.32
C ARG A 170 -15.00 -7.22 -3.49
N TYR A 171 -14.25 -7.61 -2.46
CA TYR A 171 -13.50 -8.87 -2.48
C TYR A 171 -14.19 -10.00 -1.70
N ALA A 172 -15.04 -9.66 -0.73
CA ALA A 172 -15.83 -10.61 0.04
C ALA A 172 -17.29 -10.18 0.16
N LYS A 173 -18.19 -11.16 0.29
CA LYS A 173 -19.57 -10.88 0.68
C LYS A 173 -19.55 -10.27 2.08
N GLN A 174 -20.53 -9.40 2.40
CA GLN A 174 -20.72 -8.98 3.77
C GLN A 174 -21.02 -10.22 4.64
N PRO A 175 -20.12 -10.59 5.57
CA PRO A 175 -20.36 -11.72 6.46
C PRO A 175 -21.38 -11.30 7.52
N ARG A 176 -22.08 -12.27 8.13
CA ARG A 176 -22.71 -11.98 9.42
C ARG A 176 -21.60 -11.74 10.45
N ARG A 177 -21.90 -11.01 11.52
CA ARG A 177 -20.92 -10.79 12.58
C ARG A 177 -20.35 -12.11 13.08
N TRP A 178 -19.03 -12.13 13.23
CA TRP A 178 -18.24 -13.27 13.69
C TRP A 178 -18.41 -14.53 12.84
N GLU A 179 -18.57 -14.34 11.53
CA GLU A 179 -18.34 -15.37 10.52
C GLU A 179 -17.11 -15.02 9.68
N TYR A 180 -16.38 -16.03 9.23
CA TYR A 180 -15.26 -15.83 8.30
C TYR A 180 -15.75 -15.33 6.94
N ALA A 181 -14.97 -14.43 6.34
CA ALA A 181 -15.27 -13.90 5.02
C ALA A 181 -15.32 -15.02 3.97
N GLN A 182 -16.22 -14.85 3.00
CA GLN A 182 -16.29 -15.70 1.83
C GLN A 182 -16.04 -14.86 0.59
N LEU A 183 -15.20 -15.38 -0.30
CA LEU A 183 -14.85 -14.74 -1.54
C LEU A 183 -16.11 -14.28 -2.32
N TYR A 184 -16.11 -13.02 -2.71
CA TYR A 184 -17.18 -12.45 -3.51
C TYR A 184 -17.13 -13.01 -4.93
N LYS A 185 -18.21 -13.66 -5.35
CA LYS A 185 -18.43 -14.02 -6.76
C LYS A 185 -19.19 -12.86 -7.40
N GLY A 186 -18.62 -12.28 -8.45
CA GLY A 186 -19.20 -11.12 -9.09
C GLY A 186 -20.60 -11.31 -9.62
N SER A 187 -21.31 -10.19 -9.70
CA SER A 187 -22.74 -10.12 -9.99
C SER A 187 -23.14 -10.36 -11.45
N GLY A 188 -22.18 -10.42 -12.38
CA GLY A 188 -22.41 -10.43 -13.83
C GLY A 188 -22.79 -9.05 -14.41
N LYS A 189 -22.76 -8.00 -13.59
CA LYS A 189 -23.28 -6.68 -13.95
C LYS A 189 -22.16 -5.64 -14.09
N LYS A 190 -22.54 -4.47 -14.61
CA LYS A 190 -21.72 -3.26 -14.57
C LYS A 190 -21.68 -2.73 -13.14
N THR A 191 -20.48 -2.62 -12.59
CA THR A 191 -20.23 -2.19 -11.21
C THR A 191 -19.32 -0.97 -11.21
N SER A 192 -19.68 0.06 -10.45
CA SER A 192 -18.88 1.27 -10.34
C SER A 192 -17.71 1.05 -9.39
N ALA A 193 -16.49 1.28 -9.86
CA ALA A 193 -15.27 1.32 -9.05
C ALA A 193 -14.68 2.75 -9.05
N LEU A 194 -15.56 3.76 -9.03
CA LEU A 194 -15.19 5.19 -9.08
C LEU A 194 -15.00 5.81 -7.69
N ASN A 195 -15.45 5.15 -6.63
CA ASN A 195 -15.41 5.67 -5.26
C ASN A 195 -14.89 4.58 -4.34
N TYR A 196 -14.17 4.98 -3.31
CA TYR A 196 -13.80 4.09 -2.22
C TYR A 196 -15.03 3.43 -1.59
N GLY A 197 -14.88 2.15 -1.23
CA GLY A 197 -15.82 1.48 -0.34
C GLY A 197 -15.76 2.11 1.07
N PRO A 198 -16.83 1.98 1.87
CA PRO A 198 -16.83 2.49 3.24
C PRO A 198 -15.73 1.83 4.07
N ALA A 199 -15.10 2.60 4.96
CA ALA A 199 -14.23 2.06 6.00
C ALA A 199 -15.02 1.11 6.91
N CYS A 200 -14.33 0.14 7.52
CA CYS A 200 -14.97 -0.72 8.51
C CYS A 200 -15.35 0.08 9.75
N ALA A 201 -16.51 -0.25 10.34
CA ALA A 201 -17.00 0.38 11.56
C ALA A 201 -15.96 0.29 12.68
N GLN A 202 -15.59 1.43 13.26
CA GLN A 202 -14.50 1.55 14.23
C GLN A 202 -14.72 2.77 15.14
N GLY A 203 -14.58 2.58 16.45
CA GLY A 203 -14.78 3.63 17.45
C GLY A 203 -16.05 4.45 17.21
N THR A 204 -15.91 5.77 17.25
CA THR A 204 -16.97 6.75 16.94
C THR A 204 -16.89 7.31 15.51
N MET A 205 -15.97 6.80 14.68
CA MET A 205 -15.76 7.31 13.33
C MET A 205 -16.80 6.75 12.35
N PRO A 206 -17.20 7.51 11.30
CA PRO A 206 -18.09 6.99 10.27
C PRO A 206 -17.52 5.72 9.62
N GLY A 207 -18.31 4.65 9.59
CA GLY A 207 -17.93 3.37 8.99
C GLY A 207 -19.14 2.45 8.80
N SER A 208 -18.91 1.29 8.19
CA SER A 208 -19.94 0.29 7.86
C SER A 208 -19.47 -1.12 8.24
N GLU A 209 -20.39 -2.02 8.54
CA GLU A 209 -20.07 -3.47 8.61
C GLU A 209 -19.97 -4.10 7.22
N ASP A 210 -20.66 -3.53 6.24
CA ASP A 210 -20.41 -3.83 4.83
C ASP A 210 -19.20 -3.02 4.37
N CYS A 211 -17.99 -3.53 4.63
CA CYS A 211 -16.74 -2.80 4.42
C CYS A 211 -15.63 -3.58 3.71
N LEU A 212 -15.87 -4.83 3.30
CA LEU A 212 -14.85 -5.71 2.71
C LEU A 212 -14.59 -5.38 1.22
N PHE A 213 -13.92 -4.24 1.04
CA PHE A 213 -13.54 -3.67 -0.24
C PHE A 213 -12.03 -3.49 -0.36
N LEU A 214 -11.55 -3.50 -1.60
CA LEU A 214 -10.17 -3.20 -1.97
C LEU A 214 -10.11 -2.14 -3.06
N ASN A 215 -8.92 -1.58 -3.25
CA ASN A 215 -8.64 -0.57 -4.25
C ASN A 215 -7.42 -0.99 -5.07
N VAL A 216 -7.42 -0.67 -6.36
CA VAL A 216 -6.35 -1.03 -7.30
C VAL A 216 -5.84 0.21 -8.02
N TRP A 217 -4.52 0.38 -8.04
CA TRP A 217 -3.80 1.32 -8.90
C TRP A 217 -2.86 0.55 -9.82
N THR A 218 -2.87 0.86 -11.11
CA THR A 218 -2.04 0.16 -12.10
C THR A 218 -1.62 1.09 -13.24
N PRO A 219 -0.39 0.96 -13.78
CA PRO A 219 0.03 1.65 -15.00
C PRO A 219 -0.39 0.91 -16.28
N TYR A 220 -0.92 -0.32 -16.18
CA TYR A 220 -1.13 -1.21 -17.32
C TYR A 220 -2.46 -1.98 -17.22
N LEU A 221 -3.26 -1.93 -18.29
CA LEU A 221 -4.47 -2.73 -18.45
C LEU A 221 -4.31 -3.66 -19.67
N PRO A 222 -4.24 -4.99 -19.47
CA PRO A 222 -4.15 -5.93 -20.57
C PRO A 222 -5.51 -6.14 -21.23
N ASN A 223 -5.51 -6.53 -22.50
CA ASN A 223 -6.68 -7.12 -23.12
C ASN A 223 -6.89 -8.53 -22.57
N SER A 224 -8.02 -8.77 -21.91
CA SER A 224 -8.31 -10.04 -21.22
C SER A 224 -8.25 -11.27 -22.12
N SER A 225 -8.52 -11.13 -23.43
CA SER A 225 -8.43 -12.25 -24.39
C SER A 225 -7.00 -12.66 -24.74
N ARG A 226 -5.99 -11.86 -24.39
CA ARG A 226 -4.59 -12.03 -24.83
C ARG A 226 -3.57 -11.64 -23.76
N ILE A 227 -3.88 -11.88 -22.49
CA ILE A 227 -2.96 -11.61 -21.38
C ILE A 227 -1.63 -12.35 -21.60
N LYS A 228 -0.52 -11.61 -21.59
CA LYS A 228 0.83 -12.16 -21.69
C LYS A 228 1.52 -12.04 -20.34
N LYS A 229 1.85 -13.16 -19.70
CA LYS A 229 2.48 -13.19 -18.37
C LYS A 229 3.71 -12.29 -18.28
N LYS A 230 4.57 -12.27 -19.31
CA LYS A 230 5.77 -11.40 -19.36
C LYS A 230 5.51 -9.89 -19.30
N ASN A 231 4.28 -9.45 -19.58
CA ASN A 231 3.88 -8.04 -19.51
C ASN A 231 3.25 -7.68 -18.16
N LEU A 232 2.86 -8.68 -17.36
CA LEU A 232 2.25 -8.46 -16.06
C LEU A 232 3.27 -7.89 -15.07
N LYS A 233 2.79 -7.03 -14.20
CA LYS A 233 3.60 -6.29 -13.23
C LYS A 233 3.58 -6.96 -11.85
N PRO A 234 4.62 -6.84 -11.03
CA PRO A 234 4.55 -7.28 -9.64
C PRO A 234 3.37 -6.62 -8.92
N VAL A 235 2.82 -7.31 -7.92
CA VAL A 235 1.69 -6.80 -7.14
C VAL A 235 2.15 -6.52 -5.72
N MET A 236 1.87 -5.33 -5.21
CA MET A 236 2.09 -4.96 -3.81
C MET A 236 0.74 -4.83 -3.10
N LEU A 237 0.45 -5.72 -2.16
CA LEU A 237 -0.78 -5.76 -1.37
C LEU A 237 -0.56 -5.15 0.02
N TRP A 238 -1.08 -3.95 0.22
CA TRP A 238 -0.97 -3.17 1.45
C TRP A 238 -2.00 -3.59 2.49
N ILE A 239 -1.53 -3.85 3.71
CA ILE A 239 -2.33 -4.10 4.89
C ILE A 239 -2.07 -2.97 5.88
N HIS A 240 -3.07 -2.13 6.12
CA HIS A 240 -2.92 -0.96 6.98
C HIS A 240 -2.74 -1.33 8.45
N GLY A 241 -1.99 -0.49 9.18
CA GLY A 241 -1.87 -0.53 10.63
C GLY A 241 -3.08 0.03 11.37
N GLY A 242 -2.86 0.52 12.60
CA GLY A 242 -3.93 1.07 13.45
C GLY A 242 -4.35 0.12 14.59
N ALA A 243 -3.39 -0.59 15.18
CA ALA A 243 -3.59 -1.40 16.40
C ALA A 243 -4.68 -2.49 16.33
N PHE A 244 -5.06 -2.91 15.10
CA PHE A 244 -6.26 -3.71 14.84
C PHE A 244 -7.60 -3.06 15.25
N THR A 245 -7.61 -1.81 15.70
CA THR A 245 -8.80 -1.11 16.17
C THR A 245 -9.25 0.02 15.23
N GLY A 246 -8.36 0.52 14.38
CA GLY A 246 -8.63 1.60 13.44
C GLY A 246 -7.88 1.46 12.11
N GLY A 247 -8.19 2.34 11.17
CA GLY A 247 -7.57 2.42 9.84
C GLY A 247 -8.52 2.06 8.70
N THR A 248 -8.07 2.30 7.46
CA THR A 248 -8.85 2.04 6.25
C THR A 248 -7.95 1.95 5.03
N GLY A 249 -8.20 1.01 4.11
CA GLY A 249 -7.52 0.91 2.82
C GLY A 249 -7.68 2.14 1.92
N SER A 250 -8.55 3.09 2.30
CA SER A 250 -8.83 4.32 1.54
C SER A 250 -8.07 5.55 2.05
N ASP A 251 -7.16 5.40 3.02
CA ASP A 251 -6.34 6.50 3.53
C ASP A 251 -5.45 7.08 2.42
N SER A 252 -5.46 8.40 2.29
CA SER A 252 -4.67 9.11 1.28
C SER A 252 -3.17 9.03 1.52
N THR A 253 -2.70 8.76 2.74
CA THR A 253 -1.28 8.59 3.07
C THR A 253 -0.62 7.53 2.18
N PHE A 254 -1.34 6.44 1.94
CA PHE A 254 -0.91 5.33 1.10
C PHE A 254 -1.70 5.25 -0.22
N ASP A 255 -1.99 6.41 -0.81
CA ASP A 255 -2.48 6.48 -2.19
C ASP A 255 -1.47 5.81 -3.15
N GLY A 256 -1.90 4.74 -3.82
CA GLY A 256 -1.03 3.88 -4.61
C GLY A 256 -0.55 4.47 -5.93
N THR A 257 -0.96 5.69 -6.32
CA THR A 257 -0.65 6.24 -7.65
C THR A 257 0.84 6.36 -7.92
N ASN A 258 1.61 6.91 -6.98
CA ASN A 258 3.04 7.14 -7.18
C ASN A 258 3.82 5.83 -7.15
N LEU A 259 3.54 4.93 -6.20
CA LEU A 259 4.15 3.62 -6.16
C LEU A 259 3.84 2.80 -7.43
N ALA A 260 2.61 2.83 -7.94
CA ALA A 260 2.24 2.13 -9.17
C ALA A 260 2.94 2.71 -10.42
N SER A 261 2.92 4.03 -10.58
CA SER A 261 3.45 4.70 -11.78
C SER A 261 4.98 4.77 -11.80
N ARG A 262 5.61 5.11 -10.66
CA ARG A 262 7.06 5.20 -10.54
C ARG A 262 7.71 3.83 -10.42
N GLY A 263 7.16 2.99 -9.53
CA GLY A 263 7.68 1.65 -9.24
C GLY A 263 7.33 0.59 -10.29
N ASP A 264 6.44 0.90 -11.24
CA ASP A 264 5.96 -0.04 -12.27
C ASP A 264 5.36 -1.33 -11.67
N VAL A 265 4.54 -1.16 -10.63
CA VAL A 265 3.85 -2.24 -9.92
C VAL A 265 2.34 -2.02 -9.96
N VAL A 266 1.56 -3.06 -9.67
CA VAL A 266 0.16 -2.92 -9.29
C VAL A 266 0.08 -2.79 -7.78
N VAL A 267 -0.57 -1.74 -7.29
CA VAL A 267 -0.77 -1.51 -5.86
C VAL A 267 -2.21 -1.86 -5.51
N VAL A 268 -2.38 -2.67 -4.45
CA VAL A 268 -3.68 -3.03 -3.91
C VAL A 268 -3.74 -2.62 -2.44
N THR A 269 -4.78 -1.91 -2.02
CA THR A 269 -5.04 -1.63 -0.60
C THR A 269 -6.37 -2.26 -0.20
N ILE A 270 -6.49 -2.71 1.05
CA ILE A 270 -7.68 -3.44 1.53
C ILE A 270 -8.23 -2.83 2.81
N ASN A 271 -9.55 -2.94 2.99
CA ASN A 271 -10.17 -2.90 4.31
C ASN A 271 -10.21 -4.31 4.88
N TYR A 272 -10.16 -4.44 6.20
CA TYR A 272 -10.47 -5.67 6.95
C TYR A 272 -11.21 -5.30 8.24
N ARG A 273 -12.01 -6.21 8.81
CA ARG A 273 -12.75 -5.92 10.05
C ARG A 273 -11.79 -5.65 11.21
N LEU A 274 -12.17 -4.70 12.07
CA LEU A 274 -11.36 -4.17 13.16
C LEU A 274 -12.05 -4.38 14.51
N ALA A 275 -11.28 -4.24 15.58
CA ALA A 275 -11.71 -4.31 16.98
C ALA A 275 -12.60 -5.54 17.24
N THR A 276 -13.59 -5.38 18.14
CA THR A 276 -14.49 -6.46 18.54
C THR A 276 -15.25 -7.09 17.37
N LEU A 277 -15.48 -6.37 16.27
CA LEU A 277 -16.12 -6.92 15.06
C LEU A 277 -15.17 -7.83 14.25
N GLY A 278 -13.86 -7.60 14.35
CA GLY A 278 -12.82 -8.31 13.60
C GLY A 278 -12.09 -9.39 14.39
N PHE A 279 -12.02 -9.30 15.72
CA PHE A 279 -11.06 -10.11 16.48
C PHE A 279 -11.63 -10.86 17.68
N LEU A 280 -12.89 -10.62 18.08
CA LEU A 280 -13.49 -11.28 19.24
C LEU A 280 -13.43 -12.81 19.14
N ALA A 281 -12.81 -13.46 20.11
CA ALA A 281 -13.01 -14.88 20.43
C ALA A 281 -13.74 -15.07 21.78
N LEU A 282 -14.57 -16.10 21.85
CA LEU A 282 -15.25 -16.58 23.05
C LEU A 282 -15.06 -18.10 23.14
N ASP A 283 -14.88 -18.63 24.35
CA ASP A 283 -14.75 -20.08 24.59
C ASP A 283 -16.13 -20.77 24.55
N ASN A 284 -16.84 -20.60 23.43
CA ASN A 284 -18.18 -21.14 23.17
C ASN A 284 -18.22 -22.09 21.96
N GLY A 285 -17.08 -22.29 21.28
CA GLY A 285 -16.94 -23.16 20.10
C GLY A 285 -17.45 -22.59 18.77
N GLU A 286 -18.00 -21.37 18.76
CA GLU A 286 -18.59 -20.72 17.58
C GLU A 286 -17.92 -19.38 17.23
N THR A 287 -17.48 -18.63 18.24
CA THR A 287 -16.84 -17.32 18.10
C THR A 287 -15.32 -17.47 18.25
N ASN A 288 -14.61 -17.80 17.18
CA ASN A 288 -13.21 -18.27 17.26
C ASN A 288 -12.13 -17.20 17.00
N GLY A 289 -12.50 -15.91 16.89
CA GLY A 289 -11.55 -14.83 16.62
C GLY A 289 -11.02 -14.79 15.18
N ASN A 290 -9.98 -13.98 14.95
CA ASN A 290 -9.25 -13.85 13.67
C ASN A 290 -10.10 -13.50 12.43
N TYR A 291 -11.30 -12.92 12.57
CA TYR A 291 -12.13 -12.55 11.43
C TYR A 291 -11.47 -11.49 10.53
N GLY A 292 -10.73 -10.54 11.10
CA GLY A 292 -9.92 -9.57 10.37
C GLY A 292 -8.78 -10.24 9.58
N LEU A 293 -8.08 -11.21 10.17
CA LEU A 293 -7.06 -12.00 9.47
C LEU A 293 -7.65 -12.86 8.35
N ALA A 294 -8.86 -13.40 8.57
CA ALA A 294 -9.62 -14.12 7.56
C ALA A 294 -10.03 -13.22 6.38
N ASP A 295 -10.41 -11.97 6.67
CA ASP A 295 -10.70 -10.96 5.65
C ASP A 295 -9.46 -10.66 4.80
N GLN A 296 -8.29 -10.45 5.42
CA GLN A 296 -7.02 -10.24 4.72
C GLN A 296 -6.63 -11.44 3.85
N THR A 297 -6.78 -12.67 4.36
CA THR A 297 -6.54 -13.89 3.60
C THR A 297 -7.49 -14.01 2.41
N THR A 298 -8.76 -13.64 2.58
CA THR A 298 -9.76 -13.65 1.49
C THR A 298 -9.45 -12.58 0.44
N ALA A 299 -8.96 -11.41 0.85
CA ALA A 299 -8.52 -10.38 -0.07
C ALA A 299 -7.31 -10.84 -0.89
N LEU A 300 -6.35 -11.53 -0.26
CA LEU A 300 -5.22 -12.14 -0.95
C LEU A 300 -5.68 -13.20 -1.96
N GLU A 301 -6.64 -14.05 -1.60
CA GLU A 301 -7.25 -15.02 -2.53
C GLU A 301 -7.94 -14.32 -3.71
N TRP A 302 -8.62 -13.19 -3.47
CA TRP A 302 -9.21 -12.38 -4.53
C TRP A 302 -8.14 -11.83 -5.48
N VAL A 303 -7.05 -11.28 -4.94
CA VAL A 303 -5.92 -10.75 -5.72
C VAL A 303 -5.34 -11.86 -6.59
N ARG A 304 -5.03 -13.03 -6.01
CA ARG A 304 -4.50 -14.19 -6.74
C ARG A 304 -5.38 -14.62 -7.91
N ARG A 305 -6.70 -14.50 -7.79
CA ARG A 305 -7.65 -14.93 -8.82
C ARG A 305 -7.91 -13.91 -9.93
N ASN A 306 -7.77 -12.61 -9.62
CA ASN A 306 -8.34 -11.56 -10.45
C ASN A 306 -7.33 -10.47 -10.89
N ILE A 307 -6.19 -10.32 -10.22
CA ILE A 307 -5.32 -9.15 -10.42
C ILE A 307 -4.67 -9.09 -11.82
N GLN A 308 -4.60 -10.21 -12.53
CA GLN A 308 -4.16 -10.25 -13.92
C GLN A 308 -5.01 -9.40 -14.87
N ASP A 309 -6.31 -9.24 -14.58
CA ASP A 309 -7.21 -8.41 -15.39
C ASP A 309 -6.89 -6.91 -15.23
N PHE A 310 -6.17 -6.56 -14.15
CA PHE A 310 -5.66 -5.22 -13.86
C PHE A 310 -4.15 -5.10 -14.16
N GLY A 311 -3.58 -6.07 -14.87
CA GLY A 311 -2.17 -6.05 -15.29
C GLY A 311 -1.17 -6.53 -14.25
N GLY A 312 -1.62 -7.09 -13.12
CA GLY A 312 -0.75 -7.65 -12.08
C GLY A 312 -0.43 -9.13 -12.31
N ASP A 313 0.78 -9.57 -11.98
CA ASP A 313 1.17 -10.98 -12.01
C ASP A 313 0.73 -11.62 -10.70
N PRO A 314 -0.27 -12.52 -10.71
CA PRO A 314 -0.75 -13.12 -9.49
C PRO A 314 0.35 -13.95 -8.82
N ASP A 315 1.36 -14.44 -9.54
CA ASP A 315 2.45 -15.24 -8.97
C ASP A 315 3.57 -14.39 -8.35
N ARG A 316 3.48 -13.06 -8.43
CA ARG A 316 4.45 -12.11 -7.86
C ARG A 316 3.76 -11.10 -6.94
N VAL A 317 2.98 -11.62 -6.01
CA VAL A 317 2.31 -10.81 -4.97
C VAL A 317 3.25 -10.66 -3.77
N THR A 318 3.59 -9.42 -3.44
CA THR A 318 4.30 -9.04 -2.21
C THR A 318 3.28 -8.47 -1.24
N ILE A 319 3.13 -9.08 -0.06
CA ILE A 319 2.32 -8.49 1.02
C ILE A 319 3.19 -7.53 1.83
N PHE A 320 2.65 -6.38 2.20
CA PHE A 320 3.36 -5.42 3.03
C PHE A 320 2.42 -4.67 3.95
N GLY A 321 2.91 -4.28 5.11
CA GLY A 321 2.12 -3.58 6.10
C GLY A 321 2.99 -2.97 7.18
N GLN A 322 2.42 -1.98 7.86
CA GLN A 322 3.08 -1.21 8.90
C GLN A 322 2.36 -1.38 10.24
N SER A 323 3.11 -1.44 11.36
CA SER A 323 2.54 -1.59 12.70
C SER A 323 1.69 -2.87 12.86
N ALA A 324 0.42 -2.78 13.25
CA ALA A 324 -0.53 -3.90 13.23
C ALA A 324 -0.69 -4.55 11.82
N GLY A 325 -0.41 -3.80 10.74
CA GLY A 325 -0.30 -4.33 9.39
C GLY A 325 0.95 -5.20 9.21
N ALA A 326 2.08 -4.85 9.83
CA ALA A 326 3.26 -5.71 9.87
C ALA A 326 3.01 -6.96 10.73
N ALA A 327 2.30 -6.83 11.85
CA ALA A 327 1.84 -7.97 12.65
C ALA A 327 0.88 -8.89 11.85
N SER A 328 0.05 -8.32 10.98
CA SER A 328 -0.76 -9.08 10.02
C SER A 328 0.12 -9.87 9.04
N VAL A 329 1.14 -9.22 8.45
CA VAL A 329 2.11 -9.89 7.57
C VAL A 329 2.81 -11.03 8.31
N ARG A 330 3.24 -10.82 9.57
CA ARG A 330 3.80 -11.86 10.44
C ARG A 330 2.84 -13.03 10.64
N ALA A 331 1.58 -12.76 10.93
CA ALA A 331 0.55 -13.77 11.10
C ALA A 331 0.26 -14.54 9.79
N LEU A 332 0.26 -13.86 8.64
CA LEU A 332 0.10 -14.49 7.33
C LEU A 332 1.31 -15.36 6.94
N LEU A 333 2.54 -14.99 7.37
CA LEU A 333 3.72 -15.85 7.24
C LEU A 333 3.57 -17.16 8.02
N ALA A 334 2.90 -17.14 9.17
CA ALA A 334 2.64 -18.33 10.00
C ALA A 334 1.41 -19.14 9.52
N SER A 335 0.41 -18.44 8.96
CA SER A 335 -0.92 -18.99 8.70
C SER A 335 -0.92 -20.11 7.65
N PRO A 336 -1.43 -21.33 7.97
CA PRO A 336 -1.62 -22.39 6.99
C PRO A 336 -2.50 -21.97 5.79
N LYS A 337 -3.44 -21.03 5.98
CA LYS A 337 -4.38 -20.56 4.94
C LYS A 337 -3.74 -19.59 3.95
N ALA A 338 -2.65 -18.93 4.33
CA ALA A 338 -1.97 -17.94 3.49
C ALA A 338 -0.75 -18.51 2.75
N ARG A 339 -0.19 -19.65 3.18
CA ARG A 339 0.97 -20.28 2.52
C ARG A 339 0.73 -20.52 1.04
N GLY A 340 1.71 -20.12 0.21
CA GLY A 340 1.66 -20.26 -1.25
C GLY A 340 0.79 -19.23 -1.97
N ASN A 341 0.18 -18.27 -1.27
CA ASN A 341 -0.65 -17.22 -1.88
C ASN A 341 0.08 -15.88 -2.08
N PHE A 342 1.35 -15.77 -1.67
CA PHE A 342 2.20 -14.62 -1.89
C PHE A 342 3.65 -15.09 -2.09
N ALA A 343 4.47 -14.22 -2.69
CA ALA A 343 5.82 -14.52 -3.16
C ALA A 343 6.91 -13.76 -2.39
N ALA A 344 6.56 -12.71 -1.64
CA ALA A 344 7.48 -11.97 -0.77
C ALA A 344 6.69 -11.19 0.30
N SER A 345 7.39 -10.74 1.34
CA SER A 345 6.79 -10.00 2.45
C SER A 345 7.65 -8.82 2.91
N ILE A 346 7.01 -7.70 3.26
CA ILE A 346 7.65 -6.55 3.91
C ILE A 346 6.95 -6.27 5.24
N MET A 347 7.70 -6.18 6.33
CA MET A 347 7.20 -5.86 7.67
C MET A 347 7.80 -4.53 8.14
N GLU A 348 6.97 -3.47 8.18
CA GLU A 348 7.40 -2.13 8.55
C GLU A 348 7.05 -1.85 10.03
N SER A 349 8.08 -1.77 10.88
CA SER A 349 7.95 -1.60 12.33
C SER A 349 7.02 -2.65 12.96
N ASN A 350 7.42 -3.93 12.91
CA ASN A 350 6.62 -5.01 13.45
C ASN A 350 6.59 -4.96 15.00
N LEU A 351 5.39 -5.11 15.56
CA LEU A 351 5.17 -5.17 17.00
C LEU A 351 5.32 -6.61 17.50
N GLY A 352 6.03 -6.83 18.61
CA GLY A 352 6.10 -8.19 19.14
C GLY A 352 6.80 -8.43 20.46
N GLY A 353 7.67 -7.54 20.92
CA GLY A 353 8.51 -7.81 22.08
C GLY A 353 7.75 -7.69 23.42
N LEU A 354 8.07 -6.69 24.23
CA LEU A 354 7.48 -6.49 25.55
C LEU A 354 6.27 -5.54 25.52
N ALA A 355 5.61 -5.43 26.67
CA ALA A 355 4.57 -4.43 26.93
C ALA A 355 3.45 -4.49 25.88
N TYR A 356 3.07 -3.32 25.35
CA TYR A 356 2.06 -3.17 24.30
C TYR A 356 2.31 -4.04 23.05
N GLY A 357 3.58 -4.30 22.71
CA GLY A 357 3.97 -5.06 21.53
C GLY A 357 3.74 -6.57 21.63
N THR A 358 3.77 -7.14 22.84
CA THR A 358 3.79 -8.60 23.09
C THR A 358 2.74 -9.35 22.28
N THR A 359 1.48 -8.90 22.34
CA THR A 359 0.34 -9.64 21.79
C THR A 359 0.20 -9.57 20.27
N TYR A 360 1.08 -8.82 19.60
CA TYR A 360 1.13 -8.73 18.13
C TYR A 360 2.02 -9.80 17.50
N SER A 361 2.93 -10.41 18.28
CA SER A 361 3.77 -11.54 17.83
C SER A 361 3.63 -12.80 18.68
N SER A 362 3.04 -12.70 19.88
CA SER A 362 2.64 -13.81 20.74
C SER A 362 1.11 -13.85 20.83
N TYR A 363 0.50 -14.84 20.19
CA TYR A 363 -0.94 -14.96 20.00
C TYR A 363 -1.57 -15.66 21.21
N TYR A 364 -2.69 -15.12 21.69
CA TYR A 364 -3.46 -15.74 22.76
C TYR A 364 -4.13 -17.03 22.29
N THR A 365 -4.42 -17.94 23.19
CA THR A 365 -5.46 -18.95 22.98
C THR A 365 -6.84 -18.30 23.12
N ILE A 366 -7.88 -18.96 22.59
CA ILE A 366 -9.27 -18.48 22.75
C ILE A 366 -9.64 -18.25 24.24
N PRO A 367 -9.31 -19.16 25.19
CA PRO A 367 -9.56 -18.91 26.61
C PRO A 367 -8.79 -17.71 27.18
N GLU A 368 -7.55 -17.47 26.75
CA GLU A 368 -6.76 -16.32 27.20
C GLU A 368 -7.36 -14.99 26.71
N GLU A 369 -7.84 -14.91 25.46
CA GLU A 369 -8.54 -13.70 25.00
C GLU A 369 -9.89 -13.52 25.73
N MET A 370 -10.62 -14.62 25.97
CA MET A 370 -11.87 -14.55 26.74
C MET A 370 -11.64 -13.99 28.13
N GLU A 371 -10.58 -14.39 28.82
CA GLU A 371 -10.21 -13.84 30.13
C GLU A 371 -9.73 -12.39 30.02
N ALA A 372 -8.90 -12.07 29.02
CA ALA A 372 -8.34 -10.74 28.85
C ALA A 372 -9.41 -9.68 28.54
N VAL A 373 -10.39 -10.00 27.70
CA VAL A 373 -11.39 -9.02 27.20
C VAL A 373 -12.79 -9.59 26.99
N GLY A 374 -12.95 -10.88 26.64
CA GLY A 374 -14.25 -11.46 26.29
C GLY A 374 -15.28 -11.37 27.43
N ASN A 375 -14.88 -11.70 28.66
CA ASN A 375 -15.75 -11.63 29.85
C ASN A 375 -16.21 -10.19 30.14
N ALA A 376 -15.31 -9.22 30.00
CA ALA A 376 -15.64 -7.80 30.19
C ALA A 376 -16.60 -7.29 29.11
N ILE A 377 -16.39 -7.66 27.84
CA ILE A 377 -17.28 -7.33 26.73
C ILE A 377 -18.68 -7.91 26.95
N LEU A 378 -18.78 -9.17 27.36
CA LEU A 378 -20.06 -9.81 27.67
C LEU A 378 -20.79 -9.13 28.84
N ALA A 379 -20.05 -8.70 29.86
CA ALA A 379 -20.61 -7.96 30.99
C ALA A 379 -21.11 -6.57 30.58
N GLU A 380 -20.29 -5.80 29.86
CA GLU A 380 -20.64 -4.44 29.38
C GLU A 380 -21.88 -4.45 28.48
N THR A 381 -22.06 -5.53 27.71
CA THR A 381 -23.19 -5.72 26.79
C THR A 381 -24.40 -6.42 27.40
N ASN A 382 -24.34 -6.84 28.67
CA ASN A 382 -25.34 -7.69 29.34
C ASN A 382 -25.62 -9.03 28.63
N CYS A 383 -24.62 -9.57 27.92
CA CYS A 383 -24.73 -10.85 27.22
C CYS A 383 -24.17 -12.05 28.00
N THR A 384 -23.53 -11.86 29.15
CA THR A 384 -22.87 -12.93 29.96
C THR A 384 -23.75 -14.15 30.20
N HIS A 385 -25.01 -13.95 30.60
CA HIS A 385 -25.96 -15.01 30.94
C HIS A 385 -26.99 -15.30 29.83
N ALA A 386 -26.77 -14.80 28.62
CA ALA A 386 -27.63 -15.09 27.49
C ALA A 386 -27.56 -16.58 27.13
N VAL A 387 -28.69 -17.15 26.66
CA VAL A 387 -28.74 -18.54 26.18
C VAL A 387 -27.71 -18.79 25.06
N SER A 388 -27.57 -17.81 24.17
CA SER A 388 -26.46 -17.73 23.22
C SER A 388 -25.83 -16.34 23.32
N GLN A 389 -24.59 -16.30 23.78
CA GLN A 389 -23.78 -15.08 23.85
C GLN A 389 -23.59 -14.48 22.45
N LEU A 390 -23.35 -15.32 21.45
CA LEU A 390 -23.18 -14.91 20.06
C LEU A 390 -24.43 -14.22 19.49
N GLU A 391 -25.61 -14.84 19.66
CA GLU A 391 -26.86 -14.23 19.15
C GLU A 391 -27.25 -12.97 19.94
N CYS A 392 -26.96 -12.92 21.25
CA CYS A 392 -27.13 -11.70 22.05
C CYS A 392 -26.30 -10.55 21.48
N LEU A 393 -25.00 -10.77 21.24
CA LEU A 393 -24.11 -9.76 20.69
C LEU A 393 -24.47 -9.36 19.25
N ARG A 394 -24.99 -10.31 18.44
CA ARG A 394 -25.46 -10.05 17.06
C ARG A 394 -26.67 -9.11 17.03
N ALA A 395 -27.52 -9.17 18.05
CA ALA A 395 -28.71 -8.32 18.14
C ALA A 395 -28.40 -6.86 18.48
N LEU A 396 -27.19 -6.55 18.95
CA LEU A 396 -26.82 -5.19 19.35
C LEU A 396 -26.59 -4.27 18.14
N PRO A 397 -26.87 -2.96 18.26
CA PRO A 397 -26.45 -1.99 17.26
C PRO A 397 -24.93 -2.01 17.05
N THR A 398 -24.47 -1.76 15.82
CA THR A 398 -23.03 -1.68 15.50
C THR A 398 -22.32 -0.67 16.39
N SER A 399 -22.95 0.48 16.64
CA SER A 399 -22.42 1.56 17.49
C SER A 399 -22.24 1.14 18.95
N THR A 400 -23.05 0.20 19.44
CA THR A 400 -22.86 -0.37 20.78
C THR A 400 -21.59 -1.21 20.82
N ILE A 401 -21.31 -2.00 19.78
CA ILE A 401 -20.10 -2.82 19.70
C ILE A 401 -18.84 -1.96 19.48
N THR A 402 -18.91 -0.96 18.60
CA THR A 402 -17.74 -0.11 18.32
C THR A 402 -17.47 0.93 19.41
N GLY A 403 -18.47 1.21 20.26
CA GLY A 403 -18.36 2.13 21.39
C GLY A 403 -17.97 1.48 22.73
N LEU A 404 -17.63 0.18 22.74
CA LEU A 404 -17.24 -0.52 23.95
C LEU A 404 -15.97 0.06 24.57
N SER A 405 -15.91 0.08 25.90
CA SER A 405 -14.72 0.50 26.64
C SER A 405 -13.58 -0.52 26.52
N THR A 406 -13.94 -1.80 26.43
CA THR A 406 -13.01 -2.92 26.23
C THR A 406 -13.14 -3.46 24.81
N LEU A 407 -12.01 -3.59 24.11
CA LEU A 407 -11.98 -4.02 22.70
C LEU A 407 -11.22 -5.33 22.55
N ALA A 408 -11.80 -6.28 21.81
CA ALA A 408 -11.03 -7.41 21.30
C ALA A 408 -10.20 -6.94 20.11
N ARG A 409 -8.88 -7.15 20.17
CA ARG A 409 -7.92 -6.71 19.15
C ARG A 409 -6.76 -7.71 18.99
N TYR A 410 -6.93 -8.92 19.49
CA TYR A 410 -5.86 -9.90 19.59
C TYR A 410 -5.98 -10.92 18.46
N LEU A 411 -4.83 -11.36 17.97
CA LEU A 411 -4.77 -12.58 17.18
C LEU A 411 -4.81 -13.76 18.14
N VAL A 412 -5.55 -14.80 17.78
CA VAL A 412 -5.72 -16.00 18.61
C VAL A 412 -5.30 -17.28 17.89
N VAL A 413 -4.86 -18.28 18.64
CA VAL A 413 -4.64 -19.64 18.13
C VAL A 413 -6.00 -20.32 17.98
N ASP A 414 -6.61 -20.18 16.81
CA ASP A 414 -7.93 -20.70 16.46
C ASP A 414 -7.90 -22.10 15.81
N GLY A 415 -6.71 -22.59 15.46
CA GLY A 415 -6.51 -23.86 14.76
C GLY A 415 -6.92 -23.84 13.28
N VAL A 416 -7.37 -22.70 12.75
CA VAL A 416 -7.82 -22.54 11.36
C VAL A 416 -6.90 -21.60 10.59
N TYR A 417 -6.73 -20.38 11.09
CA TYR A 417 -5.84 -19.36 10.52
C TYR A 417 -4.51 -19.32 11.25
N LEU A 418 -4.48 -19.61 12.55
CA LEU A 418 -3.25 -19.71 13.35
C LEU A 418 -3.31 -20.99 14.19
N ASP A 419 -2.35 -21.88 13.96
CA ASP A 419 -2.23 -23.18 14.66
C ASP A 419 -1.11 -23.20 15.71
N ARG A 420 -0.41 -22.07 15.88
CA ARG A 420 0.73 -21.88 16.80
C ARG A 420 0.65 -20.51 17.45
N PRO A 421 1.23 -20.35 18.66
CA PRO A 421 1.20 -19.08 19.39
C PRO A 421 2.12 -18.00 18.81
N GLU A 422 2.93 -18.31 17.79
CA GLU A 422 3.88 -17.38 17.19
C GLU A 422 4.30 -17.86 15.79
N LEU A 423 4.99 -16.99 15.04
CA LEU A 423 5.70 -17.38 13.83
C LEU A 423 6.86 -18.32 14.18
N ASP A 424 6.73 -19.60 13.81
CA ASP A 424 7.75 -20.61 14.13
C ASP A 424 8.94 -20.55 13.18
N LEU A 425 10.00 -19.88 13.64
CA LEU A 425 11.27 -19.71 12.90
C LEU A 425 12.25 -20.87 13.11
N ARG A 426 11.82 -22.01 13.68
CA ARG A 426 12.68 -23.21 13.82
C ARG A 426 12.47 -24.22 12.70
N ASN A 427 11.38 -24.10 11.95
CA ASN A 427 11.03 -25.03 10.89
C ASN A 427 10.48 -24.29 9.66
N ALA A 428 11.19 -24.35 8.53
CA ALA A 428 10.76 -23.69 7.31
C ALA A 428 9.40 -24.21 6.78
N SER A 429 9.02 -25.46 7.09
CA SER A 429 7.73 -26.01 6.65
C SER A 429 6.52 -25.43 7.38
N SER A 430 6.74 -24.75 8.51
CA SER A 430 5.67 -24.05 9.26
C SER A 430 5.46 -22.60 8.81
N THR A 431 6.29 -22.07 7.92
CA THR A 431 6.15 -20.71 7.41
C THR A 431 5.82 -20.69 5.91
N ALA A 432 5.50 -19.53 5.36
CA ALA A 432 5.27 -19.37 3.93
C ALA A 432 6.55 -19.50 3.08
N ASN A 433 7.75 -19.45 3.69
CA ASN A 433 9.07 -19.54 3.04
C ASN A 433 9.19 -18.63 1.80
N VAL A 434 9.19 -17.31 2.03
CA VAL A 434 9.34 -16.28 1.00
C VAL A 434 10.38 -15.24 1.42
N PRO A 435 11.00 -14.50 0.48
CA PRO A 435 11.87 -13.37 0.80
C PRO A 435 11.22 -12.38 1.75
N LEU A 436 12.00 -11.91 2.73
CA LEU A 436 11.56 -10.98 3.76
C LEU A 436 12.36 -9.68 3.70
N MET A 437 11.66 -8.56 3.74
CA MET A 437 12.23 -7.28 4.14
C MET A 437 11.58 -6.84 5.45
N ILE A 438 12.36 -6.43 6.42
CA ILE A 438 11.88 -6.05 7.76
C ILE A 438 12.70 -4.87 8.26
N GLY A 439 12.11 -3.99 9.06
CA GLY A 439 12.88 -2.89 9.63
C GLY A 439 12.06 -1.97 10.49
N THR A 440 12.76 -1.02 11.11
CA THR A 440 12.20 -0.11 12.12
C THR A 440 12.45 1.35 11.77
N MET A 441 11.68 2.23 12.39
CA MET A 441 12.08 3.61 12.59
C MET A 441 13.09 3.68 13.73
N ARG A 442 14.06 4.60 13.67
CA ARG A 442 15.10 4.72 14.71
C ARG A 442 14.51 4.88 16.13
N ASP A 443 13.37 5.55 16.26
CA ASP A 443 12.71 5.89 17.52
C ASP A 443 11.24 5.43 17.55
N ASP A 444 10.92 4.26 16.99
CA ASP A 444 9.56 3.68 16.94
C ASP A 444 8.82 3.78 18.29
N GLY A 445 9.51 3.42 19.37
CA GLY A 445 8.94 3.37 20.71
C GLY A 445 8.53 4.73 21.27
N ALA A 446 9.07 5.84 20.75
CA ALA A 446 8.72 7.19 21.21
C ALA A 446 7.23 7.51 21.04
N ALA A 447 6.57 6.85 20.09
CA ALA A 447 5.16 7.00 19.82
C ALA A 447 4.25 6.03 20.60
N MET A 448 4.84 4.97 21.19
CA MET A 448 4.10 3.92 21.90
C MET A 448 4.02 4.15 23.41
N ILE A 449 4.64 5.21 23.89
CA ILE A 449 4.67 5.61 25.31
C ILE A 449 4.00 6.97 25.50
N GLY A 450 3.63 7.29 26.74
CA GLY A 450 3.15 8.64 27.10
C GLY A 450 4.25 9.69 27.07
N TYR A 451 4.03 10.81 27.74
CA TYR A 451 5.06 11.82 28.00
C TYR A 451 5.17 12.04 29.51
N PRO A 452 6.38 12.02 30.10
CA PRO A 452 6.53 12.10 31.53
C PRO A 452 6.09 13.45 32.07
N VAL A 453 5.60 13.48 33.31
CA VAL A 453 5.24 14.72 34.00
C VAL A 453 6.45 15.31 34.76
N PRO A 454 6.49 16.62 35.02
CA PRO A 454 7.60 17.22 35.78
C PRO A 454 7.80 16.57 37.16
N GLY A 455 9.03 16.13 37.45
CA GLY A 455 9.40 15.49 38.72
C GLY A 455 9.19 13.98 38.77
N GLU A 456 8.64 13.38 37.71
CA GLU A 456 8.53 11.92 37.57
C GLU A 456 9.91 11.26 37.50
N THR A 457 10.03 10.04 38.04
CA THR A 457 11.27 9.27 37.97
C THR A 457 11.27 8.34 36.75
N ILE A 458 12.47 7.96 36.28
CA ILE A 458 12.60 6.98 35.19
C ILE A 458 11.93 5.64 35.52
N GLN A 459 11.98 5.19 36.78
CA GLN A 459 11.36 3.92 37.21
C GLN A 459 9.85 4.00 37.06
N THR A 460 9.23 5.06 37.59
CA THR A 460 7.79 5.28 37.47
C THR A 460 7.37 5.30 36.00
N PHE A 461 8.06 6.08 35.18
CA PHE A 461 7.67 6.25 33.78
C PHE A 461 7.87 4.98 32.94
N LEU A 462 8.91 4.18 33.23
CA LEU A 462 9.09 2.86 32.63
C LEU A 462 7.89 1.95 32.95
N ASN A 463 7.49 1.88 34.21
CA ASN A 463 6.37 1.03 34.65
C ASN A 463 5.03 1.46 34.05
N GLU A 464 4.75 2.75 34.04
CA GLU A 464 3.54 3.30 33.40
C GLU A 464 3.49 3.01 31.89
N SER A 465 4.67 2.93 31.26
CA SER A 465 4.83 2.53 29.85
C SER A 465 4.78 1.00 29.65
N GLY A 466 4.58 0.21 30.71
CA GLY A 466 4.58 -1.25 30.69
C GLY A 466 5.98 -1.88 30.53
N LEU A 467 7.05 -1.10 30.75
CA LEU A 467 8.43 -1.51 30.58
C LEU A 467 9.07 -1.88 31.94
N PRO A 468 10.07 -2.79 31.96
CA PRO A 468 10.69 -3.22 33.21
C PRO A 468 11.45 -2.08 33.93
N GLU A 469 11.04 -1.74 35.15
CA GLU A 469 11.73 -0.73 35.98
C GLU A 469 13.20 -1.10 36.28
N SER A 470 13.53 -2.39 36.22
CA SER A 470 14.89 -2.92 36.41
C SER A 470 15.89 -2.41 35.36
N ILE A 471 15.40 -1.79 34.27
CA ILE A 471 16.24 -1.16 33.25
C ILE A 471 16.79 0.19 33.73
N ALA A 472 16.11 0.89 34.64
CA ALA A 472 16.53 2.22 35.11
C ALA A 472 17.98 2.30 35.64
N PRO A 473 18.49 1.35 36.46
CA PRO A 473 19.90 1.36 36.88
C PRO A 473 20.89 0.82 35.83
N SER A 474 20.42 0.35 34.67
CA SER A 474 21.26 -0.30 33.66
C SER A 474 22.18 0.70 32.95
N PRO A 475 23.48 0.39 32.78
CA PRO A 475 24.38 1.23 31.99
C PRO A 475 24.08 1.19 30.48
N LEU A 476 23.20 0.29 30.01
CA LEU A 476 22.82 0.17 28.60
C LEU A 476 21.95 1.34 28.12
N PHE A 477 21.18 1.94 29.02
CA PHE A 477 20.27 3.05 28.73
C PHE A 477 20.58 4.24 29.65
N PRO A 478 21.73 4.92 29.45
CA PRO A 478 22.10 6.06 30.28
C PRO A 478 21.10 7.19 30.07
N ILE A 479 20.66 7.79 31.19
CA ILE A 479 19.79 8.96 31.18
C ILE A 479 20.65 10.19 30.91
N PRO A 480 20.34 11.00 29.87
CA PRO A 480 21.00 12.28 29.67
C PRO A 480 20.80 13.20 30.89
N SER A 481 21.70 14.15 31.08
CA SER A 481 21.61 15.14 32.17
C SER A 481 21.60 16.54 31.59
N THR A 482 20.56 16.87 30.83
CA THR A 482 20.35 18.19 30.22
C THR A 482 19.54 19.10 31.15
N ALA A 483 19.23 20.32 30.68
CA ALA A 483 18.36 21.23 31.42
C ALA A 483 16.89 20.76 31.44
N ASN A 484 16.51 19.81 30.59
CA ASN A 484 15.14 19.30 30.47
C ASN A 484 15.06 17.84 30.94
N ALA A 485 15.04 17.65 32.26
CA ALA A 485 14.99 16.32 32.88
C ALA A 485 13.80 15.47 32.40
N THR A 486 12.66 16.09 32.09
CA THR A 486 11.48 15.42 31.55
C THR A 486 11.77 14.84 30.16
N LEU A 487 12.41 15.62 29.28
CA LEU A 487 12.84 15.12 27.96
C LEU A 487 13.93 14.06 28.08
N ASP A 488 14.83 14.16 29.06
CA ASP A 488 15.88 13.16 29.28
C ASP A 488 15.31 11.79 29.67
N ILE A 489 14.29 11.79 30.54
CA ILE A 489 13.51 10.59 30.89
C ILE A 489 12.78 10.05 29.67
N PHE A 490 12.05 10.92 28.95
CA PHE A 490 11.33 10.52 27.73
C PHE A 490 12.27 9.89 26.69
N ASN A 491 13.43 10.52 26.43
CA ASN A 491 14.43 10.03 25.48
C ASN A 491 14.91 8.63 25.84
N THR A 492 15.27 8.43 27.11
CA THR A 492 15.74 7.13 27.59
C THR A 492 14.64 6.07 27.47
N THR A 493 13.43 6.37 27.92
CA THR A 493 12.29 5.44 27.82
C THR A 493 11.89 5.16 26.38
N ALA A 494 11.96 6.14 25.48
CA ALA A 494 11.70 5.95 24.05
C ALA A 494 12.68 4.98 23.39
N ARG A 495 13.97 5.05 23.77
CA ARG A 495 14.99 4.09 23.33
C ARG A 495 14.69 2.68 23.86
N VAL A 496 14.38 2.58 25.16
CA VAL A 496 13.98 1.30 25.79
C VAL A 496 12.74 0.74 25.09
N ALA A 497 11.73 1.55 24.85
CA ALA A 497 10.50 1.15 24.17
C ALA A 497 10.76 0.69 22.73
N THR A 498 11.66 1.36 22.01
CA THR A 498 12.04 1.00 20.63
C THR A 498 12.66 -0.40 20.61
N ASP A 499 13.63 -0.64 21.49
CA ASP A 499 14.30 -1.94 21.61
C ASP A 499 13.32 -3.02 22.08
N ALA A 500 12.54 -2.70 23.12
CA ALA A 500 11.66 -3.64 23.77
C ALA A 500 10.46 -4.03 22.92
N MET A 501 9.88 -3.12 22.12
CA MET A 501 8.63 -3.38 21.39
C MET A 501 8.84 -3.75 19.91
N PHE A 502 9.95 -3.31 19.29
CA PHE A 502 10.20 -3.42 17.84
C PHE A 502 11.59 -3.99 17.51
N ARG A 503 12.66 -3.23 17.75
CA ARG A 503 14.00 -3.52 17.19
C ARG A 503 14.50 -4.92 17.57
N CYS A 504 14.45 -5.29 18.86
CA CYS A 504 14.97 -6.58 19.28
C CYS A 504 14.18 -7.77 18.71
N VAL A 505 12.85 -7.67 18.60
CA VAL A 505 12.03 -8.77 18.06
C VAL A 505 12.19 -8.87 16.54
N ASP A 506 12.37 -7.76 15.85
CA ASP A 506 12.57 -7.71 14.41
C ASP A 506 13.97 -8.21 14.01
N GLU A 507 15.02 -7.77 14.72
CA GLU A 507 16.38 -8.30 14.58
C GLU A 507 16.44 -9.80 14.93
N ALA A 508 15.78 -10.23 16.01
CA ALA A 508 15.71 -11.65 16.36
C ALA A 508 14.95 -12.46 15.31
N THR A 509 13.90 -11.89 14.70
CA THR A 509 13.15 -12.53 13.61
C THR A 509 14.04 -12.70 12.38
N ALA A 510 14.78 -11.66 11.99
CA ALA A 510 15.73 -11.72 10.88
C ALA A 510 16.84 -12.74 11.17
N TYR A 511 17.48 -12.64 12.34
CA TYR A 511 18.56 -13.53 12.75
C TYR A 511 18.11 -15.01 12.77
N ALA A 512 17.02 -15.32 13.47
CA ALA A 512 16.50 -16.68 13.51
C ALA A 512 16.05 -17.19 12.13
N GLY A 513 15.54 -16.30 11.28
CA GLY A 513 15.19 -16.61 9.89
C GLY A 513 16.39 -17.01 9.04
N ILE A 514 17.54 -16.34 9.22
CA ILE A 514 18.82 -16.68 8.56
C ILE A 514 19.35 -18.01 9.11
N GLU A 515 19.53 -18.10 10.43
CA GLU A 515 20.19 -19.25 11.08
C GLU A 515 19.44 -20.57 10.82
N ASN A 516 18.11 -20.52 10.74
CA ASN A 516 17.28 -21.70 10.50
C ASN A 516 16.81 -21.84 9.04
N ILE A 517 17.32 -21.00 8.12
CA ILE A 517 17.02 -21.05 6.66
C ILE A 517 15.50 -21.03 6.42
N ILE A 518 14.81 -20.12 7.10
CA ILE A 518 13.35 -19.97 7.02
C ILE A 518 12.94 -19.16 5.81
N PHE A 519 13.69 -18.08 5.55
CA PHE A 519 13.45 -17.17 4.45
C PHE A 519 14.59 -17.32 3.42
N PRO A 520 14.29 -17.35 2.11
CA PRO A 520 15.31 -17.45 1.07
C PRO A 520 16.28 -16.27 1.08
N GLU A 521 15.77 -15.07 1.36
CA GLU A 521 16.52 -13.81 1.39
C GLU A 521 15.92 -12.92 2.49
N ILE A 522 16.77 -12.18 3.20
CA ILE A 522 16.37 -11.27 4.27
C ILE A 522 17.08 -9.93 4.12
N PHE A 523 16.32 -8.84 4.13
CA PHE A 523 16.85 -7.48 4.15
C PHE A 523 16.34 -6.76 5.40
N TYR A 524 17.28 -6.25 6.21
CA TYR A 524 16.97 -5.44 7.37
C TYR A 524 17.26 -3.96 7.09
N TYR A 525 16.37 -3.06 7.49
CA TYR A 525 16.58 -1.61 7.38
C TYR A 525 16.28 -0.88 8.70
N GLU A 526 16.87 0.30 8.84
CA GLU A 526 16.47 1.29 9.85
C GLU A 526 16.32 2.67 9.19
N PHE A 527 15.17 3.32 9.41
CA PHE A 527 14.96 4.70 8.98
C PHE A 527 15.50 5.69 10.02
N ASN A 528 16.49 6.47 9.61
CA ASN A 528 16.98 7.63 10.37
C ASN A 528 16.50 8.97 9.78
N ARG A 529 15.42 8.94 8.99
CA ARG A 529 14.75 10.11 8.45
C ARG A 529 13.25 9.84 8.38
N SER A 530 12.47 10.75 8.94
CA SER A 530 11.02 10.60 9.07
C SER A 530 10.31 11.87 8.63
N TYR A 531 9.09 11.71 8.12
CA TYR A 531 8.14 12.77 7.92
C TYR A 531 6.88 12.43 8.71
N GLN A 532 6.72 13.05 9.88
CA GLN A 532 5.61 12.75 10.78
C GLN A 532 4.27 13.12 10.13
N MET A 533 3.30 12.20 10.21
CA MET A 533 1.95 12.44 9.71
C MET A 533 1.26 13.51 10.58
N PRO A 534 0.67 14.58 10.01
CA PRO A 534 0.07 15.64 10.82
C PRO A 534 -1.13 15.18 11.67
N ASP A 535 -1.87 14.18 11.20
CA ASP A 535 -3.05 13.58 11.83
C ASP A 535 -2.72 12.46 12.81
N TRP A 536 -1.45 12.05 12.89
CA TRP A 536 -0.96 11.10 13.87
C TRP A 536 0.42 11.57 14.35
N SER A 537 0.49 12.19 15.54
CA SER A 537 1.76 12.63 16.13
C SER A 537 1.67 12.53 17.66
N PRO A 538 1.65 11.30 18.22
CA PRO A 538 1.72 11.12 19.65
C PRO A 538 2.97 11.85 20.19
N ASN A 539 2.81 12.53 21.34
CA ASN A 539 3.87 13.32 21.98
C ASN A 539 4.39 14.50 21.14
N ALA A 540 3.55 15.08 20.26
CA ALA A 540 3.91 16.31 19.54
C ALA A 540 4.47 17.38 20.51
N PRO A 541 5.57 18.07 20.14
CA PRO A 541 6.18 18.10 18.82
C PRO A 541 7.39 17.15 18.64
N VAL A 542 7.69 16.22 19.55
CA VAL A 542 8.99 15.53 19.59
C VAL A 542 9.35 14.74 18.32
N CYS A 543 8.33 14.27 17.60
CA CYS A 543 8.47 13.51 16.36
C CYS A 543 8.65 14.40 15.11
N ASN A 544 8.50 15.72 15.25
CA ASN A 544 8.65 16.68 14.16
C ASN A 544 10.07 17.22 14.13
N ALA A 545 10.59 17.43 12.91
CA ALA A 545 11.83 18.15 12.72
C ALA A 545 11.68 19.58 13.29
N PRO A 546 12.62 20.06 14.13
CA PRO A 546 12.54 21.38 14.74
C PRO A 546 12.51 22.49 13.69
N ILE A 547 11.66 23.49 13.87
CA ILE A 547 11.61 24.64 12.95
C ILE A 547 12.78 25.57 13.26
N THR A 548 13.56 25.90 12.22
CA THR A 548 14.62 26.90 12.28
C THR A 548 14.32 28.02 11.29
N LYS A 549 15.11 29.10 11.34
CA LYS A 549 14.93 30.25 10.44
C LYS A 549 15.14 29.84 8.97
N GLU A 550 16.10 28.95 8.73
CA GLU A 550 16.46 28.45 7.40
C GLU A 550 15.49 27.39 6.89
N TYR A 551 14.83 26.66 7.80
CA TYR A 551 13.91 25.57 7.49
C TYR A 551 12.55 25.77 8.18
N PRO A 552 11.67 26.62 7.62
CA PRO A 552 10.38 26.97 8.23
C PRO A 552 9.40 25.79 8.30
N ASN A 553 9.63 24.74 7.51
CA ASN A 553 8.82 23.51 7.50
C ASN A 553 9.40 22.39 8.38
N GLY A 554 10.42 22.70 9.19
CA GLY A 554 11.19 21.77 10.00
C GLY A 554 12.55 21.47 9.37
N ASP A 555 13.61 21.45 10.19
CA ASP A 555 15.00 21.21 9.82
C ASP A 555 15.38 19.74 10.07
N PRO A 556 15.42 18.87 9.04
CA PRO A 556 15.74 17.47 9.24
C PRO A 556 17.22 17.22 9.59
N THR A 557 18.07 18.26 9.58
CA THR A 557 19.48 18.17 9.99
C THR A 557 19.66 18.30 11.50
N GLN A 558 18.64 18.79 12.21
CA GLN A 558 18.63 18.80 13.68
C GLN A 558 18.22 17.44 14.24
N GLU A 559 18.57 17.20 15.50
CA GLU A 559 18.17 16.00 16.22
C GLU A 559 16.69 16.08 16.64
N TYR A 560 15.95 14.99 16.41
CA TYR A 560 14.53 14.82 16.76
C TYR A 560 14.14 13.34 16.62
N PHE A 561 13.06 12.92 17.26
CA PHE A 561 12.66 11.51 17.25
C PHE A 561 12.10 11.11 15.88
N LYS A 562 12.68 10.07 15.29
CA LYS A 562 12.18 9.42 14.07
C LYS A 562 11.12 8.41 14.50
N CYS A 563 9.94 8.92 14.80
CA CYS A 563 8.87 8.13 15.37
C CYS A 563 8.22 7.17 14.36
N HIS A 564 7.49 6.21 14.92
CA HIS A 564 6.70 5.19 14.22
C HIS A 564 5.88 5.78 13.07
N SER A 565 5.77 5.05 11.96
CA SER A 565 5.01 5.45 10.76
C SER A 565 5.54 6.68 10.00
N GLY A 566 6.66 7.26 10.42
CA GLY A 566 7.27 8.42 9.75
C GLY A 566 7.87 8.12 8.37
N GLU A 567 7.93 6.87 7.95
CA GLU A 567 8.38 6.37 6.66
C GLU A 567 7.29 6.36 5.59
N LEU A 568 6.00 6.35 5.97
CA LEU A 568 4.91 6.02 5.06
C LEU A 568 4.81 6.96 3.85
N TYR A 569 5.01 8.27 4.05
CA TYR A 569 5.01 9.21 2.92
C TYR A 569 6.18 9.01 1.95
N TYR A 570 7.30 8.44 2.42
CA TYR A 570 8.43 8.09 1.56
C TYR A 570 8.17 6.78 0.81
N VAL A 571 7.65 5.76 1.49
CA VAL A 571 7.29 4.46 0.88
C VAL A 571 6.30 4.63 -0.27
N PHE A 572 5.24 5.41 -0.06
CA PHE A 572 4.23 5.67 -1.09
C PHE A 572 4.55 6.86 -2.00
N GLY A 573 5.59 7.65 -1.66
CA GLY A 573 5.97 8.85 -2.41
C GLY A 573 4.88 9.93 -2.40
N THR A 574 4.17 10.12 -1.28
CA THR A 574 2.95 10.92 -1.21
C THR A 574 3.11 12.30 -0.57
N ILE A 575 4.31 12.73 -0.16
CA ILE A 575 4.54 14.04 0.52
C ILE A 575 3.85 15.20 -0.21
N LEU A 576 4.24 15.48 -1.47
CA LEU A 576 3.64 16.57 -2.25
C LEU A 576 2.17 16.28 -2.63
N ARG A 577 1.81 15.00 -2.78
CA ARG A 577 0.43 14.56 -3.05
C ARG A 577 -0.54 14.87 -1.90
N GLN A 578 -0.02 14.86 -0.67
CA GLN A 578 -0.73 15.30 0.54
C GLN A 578 -0.77 16.83 0.69
N GLY A 579 -0.11 17.58 -0.19
CA GLY A 579 0.05 19.02 -0.07
C GLY A 579 1.06 19.44 1.00
N LEU A 580 1.93 18.53 1.43
CA LEU A 580 2.97 18.79 2.41
C LEU A 580 4.23 19.33 1.72
N PRO A 581 4.95 20.30 2.30
CA PRO A 581 6.16 20.84 1.71
C PRO A 581 7.35 19.88 1.84
N LEU A 582 8.26 19.91 0.88
CA LEU A 582 9.61 19.37 1.09
C LEU A 582 10.33 20.27 2.10
N ARG A 583 10.98 19.68 3.08
CA ARG A 583 11.63 20.41 4.18
C ARG A 583 13.02 20.87 3.80
N ASP A 584 13.75 20.06 3.04
CA ASP A 584 15.08 20.35 2.53
C ASP A 584 15.26 19.79 1.11
N LYS A 585 16.46 19.92 0.56
CA LYS A 585 16.84 19.37 -0.75
C LYS A 585 16.93 17.83 -0.79
N PHE A 586 16.83 17.16 0.35
CA PHE A 586 17.03 15.71 0.49
C PHE A 586 15.71 14.93 0.63
N ASP A 587 14.61 15.56 1.04
CA ASP A 587 13.31 14.89 1.14
C ASP A 587 12.89 14.22 -0.18
N LEU A 588 13.04 14.93 -1.30
CA LEU A 588 12.67 14.40 -2.60
C LEU A 588 13.54 13.21 -3.05
N PRO A 589 14.89 13.31 -3.13
CA PRO A 589 15.70 12.16 -3.50
C PRO A 589 15.58 11.01 -2.49
N PHE A 590 15.35 11.28 -1.20
CA PHE A 590 15.08 10.22 -0.23
C PHE A 590 13.76 9.50 -0.51
N ALA A 591 12.67 10.23 -0.77
CA ALA A 591 11.38 9.64 -1.17
C ALA A 591 11.50 8.75 -2.41
N GLN A 592 12.26 9.22 -3.39
CA GLN A 592 12.48 8.50 -4.63
C GLN A 592 13.28 7.22 -4.40
N TYR A 593 14.35 7.27 -3.61
CA TYR A 593 15.16 6.11 -3.24
C TYR A 593 14.34 5.06 -2.49
N VAL A 594 13.55 5.48 -1.49
CA VAL A 594 12.73 4.58 -0.67
C VAL A 594 11.67 3.90 -1.54
N LEU A 595 10.89 4.66 -2.31
CA LEU A 595 9.86 4.10 -3.19
C LEU A 595 10.48 3.13 -4.20
N ASP A 596 11.59 3.50 -4.84
CA ASP A 596 12.28 2.64 -5.80
C ASP A 596 12.78 1.35 -5.14
N SER A 597 13.24 1.40 -3.89
CA SER A 597 13.73 0.23 -3.15
C SER A 597 12.60 -0.74 -2.80
N TRP A 598 11.43 -0.24 -2.39
CA TRP A 598 10.24 -1.06 -2.11
C TRP A 598 9.71 -1.72 -3.39
N ALA A 599 9.62 -0.96 -4.49
CA ALA A 599 9.23 -1.50 -5.78
C ALA A 599 10.24 -2.52 -6.33
N ALA A 600 11.54 -2.26 -6.13
CA ALA A 600 12.61 -3.19 -6.50
C ALA A 600 12.49 -4.50 -5.71
N PHE A 601 12.19 -4.45 -4.40
CA PHE A 601 11.99 -5.66 -3.62
C PHE A 601 10.79 -6.47 -4.13
N ALA A 602 9.67 -5.84 -4.44
CA ALA A 602 8.52 -6.52 -5.04
C ALA A 602 8.84 -7.11 -6.43
N THR A 603 9.77 -6.51 -7.17
CA THR A 603 10.14 -6.92 -8.52
C THR A 603 11.19 -8.03 -8.54
N TYR A 604 12.28 -7.84 -7.80
CA TYR A 604 13.50 -8.65 -7.89
C TYR A 604 13.78 -9.43 -6.62
N TYR A 605 12.94 -9.30 -5.58
CA TYR A 605 13.19 -9.81 -4.22
C TYR A 605 14.50 -9.28 -3.62
N SER A 606 14.91 -8.10 -4.08
CA SER A 606 16.04 -7.33 -3.58
C SER A 606 15.65 -5.85 -3.58
N PRO A 607 15.93 -5.10 -2.50
CA PRO A 607 15.61 -3.68 -2.43
C PRO A 607 16.56 -2.82 -3.27
N THR A 608 17.56 -3.40 -3.93
CA THR A 608 18.47 -2.67 -4.82
C THR A 608 17.86 -2.56 -6.21
N PRO A 609 17.50 -1.36 -6.69
CA PRO A 609 16.93 -1.21 -8.03
C PRO A 609 17.95 -1.51 -9.13
N ASP A 610 17.48 -2.06 -10.26
CA ASP A 610 18.32 -2.25 -11.44
C ASP A 610 18.81 -0.89 -12.01
N ILE A 611 20.11 -0.78 -12.27
CA ILE A 611 20.72 0.46 -12.76
C ILE A 611 20.19 0.84 -14.16
N GLY A 612 19.91 -0.16 -15.01
CA GLY A 612 19.31 0.05 -16.32
C GLY A 612 17.90 0.65 -16.21
N PHE A 613 17.09 0.09 -15.31
CA PHE A 613 15.76 0.58 -14.98
C PHE A 613 15.80 2.02 -14.45
N LEU A 614 16.69 2.34 -13.51
CA LEU A 614 16.83 3.71 -12.98
C LEU A 614 17.23 4.71 -14.07
N LYS A 615 18.20 4.35 -14.92
CA LYS A 615 18.62 5.16 -16.08
C LYS A 615 17.45 5.41 -17.02
N ALA A 616 16.69 4.38 -17.36
CA ALA A 616 15.57 4.49 -18.28
C ALA A 616 14.40 5.30 -17.68
N ARG A 617 14.24 5.30 -16.35
CA ARG A 617 13.32 6.19 -15.64
C ARG A 617 13.93 7.58 -15.37
N GLY A 618 15.02 7.95 -16.06
CA GLY A 618 15.61 9.29 -16.06
C GLY A 618 16.43 9.66 -14.81
N LYS A 619 16.93 8.68 -14.05
CA LYS A 619 17.71 8.96 -12.82
C LYS A 619 19.00 8.16 -12.73
N VAL A 620 20.11 8.90 -12.59
CA VAL A 620 21.45 8.35 -12.29
C VAL A 620 22.04 8.98 -11.02
N ASN A 621 21.47 10.08 -10.51
CA ASN A 621 22.08 10.87 -9.43
C ASN A 621 21.83 10.36 -8.00
N MET A 622 21.15 9.21 -7.81
CA MET A 622 20.89 8.62 -6.48
C MET A 622 21.83 7.47 -6.11
N VAL A 623 22.99 7.35 -6.75
CA VAL A 623 24.06 6.46 -6.25
C VAL A 623 24.75 7.15 -5.07
N PHE A 624 24.12 7.13 -3.89
CA PHE A 624 24.78 7.42 -2.62
C PHE A 624 24.54 6.26 -1.67
N GLY A 625 25.63 5.53 -1.38
CA GLY A 625 25.67 4.33 -0.57
C GLY A 625 26.39 3.22 -1.34
N HIS A 626 27.55 2.77 -0.85
CA HIS A 626 28.41 1.78 -1.50
C HIS A 626 27.65 0.49 -1.87
N ILE A 627 27.24 0.35 -3.12
CA ILE A 627 26.96 -0.94 -3.76
C ILE A 627 27.59 -0.90 -5.16
N VAL A 628 28.78 -1.48 -5.27
CA VAL A 628 29.43 -1.76 -6.56
C VAL A 628 28.91 -3.12 -7.02
N ILE A 629 28.08 -3.15 -8.06
CA ILE A 629 27.78 -4.39 -8.78
C ILE A 629 28.11 -4.16 -10.26
N PHE A 630 29.06 -4.95 -10.75
CA PHE A 630 29.43 -5.01 -12.15
C PHE A 630 28.26 -5.58 -12.96
N CYS A 631 27.70 -4.80 -13.89
CA CYS A 631 26.92 -5.37 -14.98
C CYS A 631 27.86 -6.25 -15.83
N ASN A 632 27.73 -7.56 -15.70
CA ASN A 632 28.29 -8.49 -16.67
C ASN A 632 27.58 -8.27 -18.02
N LEU A 633 28.35 -7.76 -18.97
CA LEU A 633 28.15 -7.95 -20.40
C LEU A 633 28.18 -9.47 -20.72
N PRO A 634 27.54 -9.91 -21.82
CA PRO A 634 27.18 -11.30 -22.04
C PRO A 634 28.41 -12.21 -22.22
N LEU A 635 28.27 -13.47 -21.80
CA LEU A 635 29.05 -14.57 -22.39
C LEU A 635 28.45 -14.96 -23.74
#